data_AF-A0A937LVK5-F1
#
_entry.id   AF-A0A937LVK5-F1
#
_cell.length_a   1.000
_cell.length_b   1.000
_cell.length_c   1.000
_cell.angle_alpha   90.00
_cell.angle_beta   90.00
_cell.angle_gamma   90.00
#
_symmetry.space_group_name_H-M   'P 1'
#
loop_
_entity.id
_entity.type
_entity.pdbx_description
1 polymer ?
#
loop_
_entity_poly.entity_id
_entity_poly.type
_entity_poly.pdbx_seq_one_letter_code
_entity_poly.pdbx_strand_id
1 'polypeptide(L)'
;MQFTKSFFALIQENLFNSQLNVNLLAESLGFSRRQLLRKCYQVFGKTAFEVLDDTRLRLIHEMVQQHNISIRTIAENVGYNSPYYLEKKYAEFLEQLDQDDSH
;
A
#
# COMPACT_ATOMS: atom_id res chain seq x y z
N MET A 1 -16.20 5.40 -10.26
CA MET A 1 -14.83 5.72 -10.72
C MET A 1 -14.11 6.76 -9.86
N GLN A 2 -14.78 7.65 -9.11
CA GLN A 2 -14.10 8.68 -8.27
C GLN A 2 -13.39 8.10 -7.03
N PHE A 3 -14.01 7.16 -6.30
CA PHE A 3 -13.43 6.55 -5.09
C PHE A 3 -12.05 5.92 -5.34
N THR A 4 -11.95 5.04 -6.34
CA THR A 4 -10.71 4.29 -6.63
C THR A 4 -9.54 5.23 -6.93
N LYS A 5 -9.77 6.27 -7.74
CA LYS A 5 -8.76 7.27 -8.05
C LYS A 5 -8.30 8.02 -6.80
N SER A 6 -9.24 8.53 -6.00
CA SER A 6 -8.91 9.25 -4.76
C SER A 6 -8.23 8.34 -3.72
N PHE A 7 -8.64 7.08 -3.63
CA PHE A 7 -8.06 6.11 -2.71
C PHE A 7 -6.59 5.85 -3.04
N PHE A 8 -6.27 5.55 -4.31
CA PHE A 8 -4.88 5.32 -4.71
C PHE A 8 -4.02 6.59 -4.68
N ALA A 9 -4.57 7.74 -5.07
CA ALA A 9 -3.87 9.03 -4.96
C ALA A 9 -3.45 9.33 -3.51
N LEU A 10 -4.36 9.14 -2.55
CA LEU A 10 -4.04 9.34 -1.13
C LEU A 10 -2.94 8.41 -0.62
N ILE A 11 -2.91 7.14 -1.07
CA ILE A 11 -1.86 6.20 -0.72
C ILE A 11 -0.51 6.67 -1.29
N GLN A 12 -0.49 7.08 -2.55
CA GLN A 12 0.72 7.56 -3.21
C GLN A 12 1.26 8.85 -2.56
N GLU A 13 0.40 9.82 -2.28
CA GLU A 13 0.74 11.09 -1.63
C GLU A 13 1.24 10.89 -0.19
N ASN A 14 0.78 9.83 0.50
CA ASN A 14 1.13 9.52 1.88
C ASN A 14 2.05 8.29 2.01
N LEU A 15 2.74 7.89 0.93
CA LEU A 15 3.59 6.69 0.93
C LEU A 15 4.61 6.71 2.06
N PHE A 16 5.27 7.86 2.27
CA PHE A 16 6.28 8.10 3.30
C PHE A 16 5.70 8.54 4.66
N ASN A 17 4.38 8.56 4.80
CA ASN A 17 3.74 8.95 6.05
C ASN A 17 3.64 7.75 6.99
N SER A 18 4.32 7.81 8.14
CA SER A 18 4.28 6.76 9.16
C SER A 18 2.91 6.49 9.77
N GLN A 19 1.99 7.44 9.63
CA GLN A 19 0.64 7.34 10.13
C GLN A 19 -0.36 6.87 9.05
N LEU A 20 0.08 6.62 7.81
CA LEU A 20 -0.83 6.14 6.76
C LEU A 20 -1.34 4.74 7.12
N ASN A 21 -2.63 4.69 7.42
CA ASN A 21 -3.39 3.50 7.79
C ASN A 21 -4.86 3.66 7.32
N VAL A 22 -5.66 2.61 7.51
CA VAL A 22 -7.08 2.59 7.09
C VAL A 22 -7.92 3.71 7.73
N ASN A 23 -7.60 4.13 8.96
CA ASN A 23 -8.35 5.21 9.62
C ASN A 23 -8.06 6.56 8.95
N LEU A 24 -6.78 6.86 8.69
CA LEU A 24 -6.36 8.08 8.00
C LEU A 24 -7.00 8.16 6.61
N LEU A 25 -7.02 7.05 5.87
CA LEU A 25 -7.67 7.00 4.56
C LEU A 25 -9.18 7.22 4.65
N ALA A 26 -9.83 6.64 5.67
CA ALA A 26 -11.27 6.80 5.85
C ALA A 26 -11.61 8.27 6.13
N GLU A 27 -10.90 8.89 7.06
CA GLU A 27 -11.04 10.31 7.40
C GLU A 27 -10.79 11.22 6.19
N SER A 28 -9.69 11.01 5.47
CA SER A 28 -9.31 11.79 4.30
C SER A 28 -10.31 11.67 3.14
N LEU A 29 -11.03 10.54 3.05
CA LEU A 29 -12.05 10.29 2.04
C LEU A 29 -13.48 10.69 2.50
N GLY A 30 -13.64 11.20 3.72
CA GLY A 30 -14.94 11.54 4.28
C GLY A 30 -15.81 10.33 4.63
N PHE A 31 -15.20 9.17 4.88
CA PHE A 31 -15.88 7.95 5.31
C PHE A 31 -15.63 7.64 6.78
N SER A 32 -16.62 7.04 7.44
CA SER A 32 -16.33 6.23 8.62
C SER A 32 -15.47 5.02 8.23
N ARG A 33 -14.66 4.52 9.17
CA ARG A 33 -13.85 3.30 8.97
C ARG A 33 -14.67 2.12 8.44
N ARG A 34 -15.89 1.90 8.96
CA ARG A 34 -16.78 0.82 8.53
C ARG A 34 -17.24 1.00 7.08
N GLN A 35 -17.53 2.23 6.66
CA GLN A 35 -17.89 2.53 5.27
C GLN A 35 -16.72 2.22 4.34
N LEU A 36 -15.49 2.63 4.69
CA LEU A 36 -14.31 2.36 3.87
C LEU A 36 -14.06 0.85 3.73
N LEU A 37 -14.07 0.10 4.83
CA LEU A 37 -13.88 -1.36 4.81
C LEU A 37 -14.87 -2.05 3.87
N ARG A 38 -16.17 -1.71 3.99
CA ARG A 38 -17.21 -2.26 3.12
C ARG A 38 -17.00 -1.84 1.66
N LYS A 39 -16.65 -0.58 1.41
CA LYS A 39 -16.43 -0.04 0.06
C LYS A 39 -15.25 -0.76 -0.62
N CYS A 40 -14.14 -0.96 0.09
CA CYS A 40 -13.00 -1.70 -0.44
C CYS A 40 -13.37 -3.13 -0.80
N TYR A 41 -14.06 -3.86 0.08
CA TYR A 41 -14.45 -5.24 -0.21
C TYR A 41 -15.40 -5.32 -1.42
N GLN A 42 -16.36 -4.39 -1.53
CA GLN A 42 -17.29 -4.34 -2.67
C GLN A 42 -16.62 -4.00 -4.00
N VAL A 43 -15.56 -3.18 -3.99
CA VAL A 43 -14.90 -2.69 -5.21
C VAL A 43 -13.75 -3.60 -5.63
N PHE A 44 -12.99 -4.12 -4.67
CA PHE A 44 -11.73 -4.84 -4.90
C PHE A 44 -11.78 -6.32 -4.53
N GLY A 45 -12.84 -6.78 -3.84
CA GLY A 45 -12.91 -8.15 -3.29
C GLY A 45 -11.94 -8.41 -2.12
N LYS A 46 -11.27 -7.36 -1.63
CA LYS A 46 -10.24 -7.41 -0.59
C LYS A 46 -10.54 -6.43 0.53
N THR A 47 -10.01 -6.68 1.72
CA THR A 47 -10.12 -5.74 2.84
C THR A 47 -9.35 -4.45 2.54
N ALA A 48 -9.73 -3.34 3.18
CA ALA A 48 -9.03 -2.07 2.97
C ALA A 48 -7.55 -2.12 3.38
N PHE A 49 -7.21 -2.99 4.35
CA PHE A 49 -5.82 -3.21 4.75
C PHE A 49 -5.03 -3.91 3.66
N GLU A 50 -5.56 -5.01 3.08
CA GLU A 50 -4.89 -5.72 1.98
C GLU A 50 -4.71 -4.82 0.76
N VAL A 51 -5.73 -4.05 0.35
CA VAL A 51 -5.60 -3.14 -0.79
C VAL A 51 -4.57 -2.04 -0.50
N LEU A 52 -4.53 -1.51 0.72
CA LEU A 52 -3.51 -0.55 1.13
C LEU A 52 -2.10 -1.16 1.07
N ASP A 53 -1.90 -2.33 1.67
CA ASP A 53 -0.60 -2.98 1.74
C ASP A 53 -0.10 -3.39 0.34
N ASP A 54 -0.96 -3.99 -0.48
CA ASP A 54 -0.66 -4.35 -1.88
C ASP A 54 -0.26 -3.11 -2.71
N THR A 55 -1.03 -2.02 -2.58
CA THR A 55 -0.74 -0.78 -3.32
C THR A 55 0.59 -0.18 -2.88
N ARG A 56 0.84 -0.18 -1.56
CA ARG A 56 2.06 0.36 -0.98
C ARG A 56 3.28 -0.42 -1.47
N LEU A 57 3.22 -1.75 -1.47
CA LEU A 57 4.31 -2.62 -1.94
C LEU A 57 4.59 -2.43 -3.44
N ARG A 58 3.54 -2.27 -4.27
CA ARG A 58 3.71 -1.97 -5.71
C ARG A 58 4.41 -0.63 -5.95
N LEU A 59 4.00 0.43 -5.25
CA LEU A 59 4.65 1.74 -5.35
C LEU A 59 6.11 1.68 -4.90
N ILE A 60 6.40 0.96 -3.80
CA ILE A 60 7.77 0.75 -3.33
C ILE A 60 8.59 0.00 -4.39
N HIS A 61 8.03 -1.05 -4.99
CA HIS A 61 8.69 -1.81 -6.04
C HIS A 61 9.06 -0.91 -7.23
N GLU A 62 8.12 -0.12 -7.74
CA GLU A 62 8.37 0.83 -8.82
C GLU A 62 9.51 1.80 -8.47
N MET A 63 9.54 2.31 -7.25
CA MET A 63 10.62 3.20 -6.79
C MET A 63 11.98 2.50 -6.71
N VAL A 64 12.02 1.26 -6.21
CA VAL A 64 13.25 0.45 -6.16
C VAL A 64 13.78 0.23 -7.58
N GLN A 65 12.92 -0.13 -8.53
CA GLN A 65 13.30 -0.38 -9.93
C GLN A 65 13.73 0.89 -10.67
N GLN A 66 13.02 2.01 -10.48
CA GLN A 66 13.28 3.25 -11.22
C GLN A 66 14.47 4.04 -10.69
N HIS A 67 14.68 4.05 -9.38
CA HIS A 67 15.66 4.92 -8.73
C HIS A 67 16.85 4.18 -8.12
N ASN A 68 16.88 2.84 -8.23
CA ASN A 68 17.93 1.99 -7.67
C ASN A 68 18.16 2.24 -6.17
N ILE A 69 17.10 2.60 -5.44
CA ILE A 69 17.11 2.86 -4.01
C ILE A 69 16.94 1.54 -3.27
N SER A 70 17.72 1.32 -2.22
CA SER A 70 17.58 0.11 -1.40
C SER A 70 16.27 0.10 -0.62
N ILE A 71 15.67 -1.09 -0.48
CA ILE A 71 14.45 -1.28 0.34
C ILE A 71 14.65 -0.80 1.78
N ARG A 72 15.87 -0.94 2.31
CA ARG A 72 16.24 -0.47 3.66
C ARG A 72 16.12 1.05 3.78
N THR A 73 16.63 1.79 2.79
CA THR A 73 16.51 3.26 2.74
C THR A 73 15.05 3.71 2.62
N ILE A 74 14.25 2.97 1.84
CA ILE A 74 12.81 3.22 1.75
C ILE A 74 12.14 2.95 3.10
N ALA A 75 12.51 1.86 3.78
CA ALA A 75 11.91 1.48 5.05
C ALA A 75 12.12 2.50 6.18
N GLU A 76 13.23 3.23 6.15
CA GLU A 76 13.50 4.34 7.08
C GLU A 76 12.56 5.54 6.87
N ASN A 77 11.99 5.67 5.68
CA ASN A 77 11.15 6.81 5.28
C ASN A 77 9.68 6.43 5.07
N VAL A 78 9.32 5.14 5.09
CA VAL A 78 7.96 4.64 4.83
C VAL A 78 7.30 4.19 6.12
N GLY A 79 5.97 4.31 6.18
CA GLY A 79 5.17 4.02 7.36
C GLY A 79 5.00 2.58 7.80
N TYR A 80 6.11 1.83 7.87
CA TYR A 80 6.19 0.54 8.52
C TYR A 80 6.85 0.68 9.90
N ASN A 81 6.41 -0.13 10.86
CA ASN A 81 6.89 -0.07 12.25
C ASN A 81 8.36 -0.49 12.42
N SER A 82 8.95 -1.14 11.41
CA SER A 82 10.35 -1.59 11.42
C SER A 82 10.84 -1.89 9.99
N PRO A 83 12.10 -1.56 9.66
CA PRO A 83 12.74 -1.97 8.40
C PRO A 83 12.66 -3.47 8.13
N TYR A 84 12.87 -4.29 9.16
CA TYR A 84 12.82 -5.75 9.05
C TYR A 84 11.43 -6.26 8.60
N TYR A 85 10.37 -5.61 9.09
CA TYR A 85 9.01 -6.00 8.72
C TYR A 85 8.71 -5.64 7.25
N LEU A 86 9.17 -4.48 6.78
CA LEU A 86 9.04 -4.11 5.37
C LEU A 86 9.85 -5.05 4.48
N GLU A 87 11.12 -5.32 4.82
CA GLU A 87 11.97 -6.23 4.05
C GLU A 87 11.33 -7.60 3.88
N LYS A 88 10.80 -8.17 4.98
CA LYS A 88 10.07 -9.44 4.92
C LYS A 88 8.84 -9.36 4.02
N LYS A 89 8.02 -8.31 4.17
CA LYS A 89 6.81 -8.13 3.37
C LYS A 89 7.11 -7.92 1.89
N TYR A 90 8.18 -7.22 1.60
CA TYR A 90 8.64 -6.99 0.23
C TYR A 90 9.17 -8.27 -0.42
N ALA A 91 9.88 -9.13 0.33
CA ALA A 91 10.29 -10.45 -0.16
C ALA A 91 9.07 -11.34 -0.48
N GLU A 92 8.08 -11.41 0.43
CA GLU A 92 6.82 -12.14 0.19
C GLU A 92 6.09 -11.62 -1.07
N PHE A 93 6.11 -10.30 -1.29
CA PHE A 93 5.52 -9.67 -2.48
C PHE A 93 6.25 -10.04 -3.78
N LEU A 94 7.58 -10.07 -3.78
CA LEU A 94 8.36 -10.45 -4.95
C LEU A 94 8.11 -11.92 -5.34
N GLU A 95 8.04 -12.82 -4.36
CA GLU A 95 7.70 -14.23 -4.60
C GLU A 95 6.32 -14.39 -5.24
N GLN A 96 5.35 -13.56 -4.85
CA GLN A 96 4.02 -13.55 -5.44
C GLN A 96 4.00 -12.96 -6.86
N LEU A 97 4.79 -11.91 -7.09
CA LEU A 97 4.88 -11.25 -8.40
C LEU A 97 5.46 -12.19 -9.46
N ASP A 98 6.52 -12.94 -9.12
CA ASP A 98 7.15 -13.91 -10.02
C ASP A 98 6.21 -15.07 -10.41
N GLN A 99 5.25 -15.40 -9.54
CA GLN A 99 4.23 -16.42 -9.83
C GLN A 99 3.11 -15.92 -10.74
N ASP A 100 2.76 -14.63 -10.67
CA ASP A 100 1.73 -14.01 -11.52
C ASP A 100 2.26 -13.75 -12.96
N ASP A 101 3.55 -13.43 -13.14
CA ASP A 101 4.17 -13.23 -14.47
C ASP A 101 4.44 -14.56 -15.22
N SER A 102 4.24 -15.70 -14.56
CA SER A 102 4.43 -17.04 -15.12
C SER A 102 3.15 -17.64 -15.76
N HIS A 103 2.11 -16.84 -16.00
CA HIS A 103 0.86 -17.24 -16.67
C HIS A 103 0.43 -16.26 -17.78
#